data_AF-A0A5N5QK98-F1
#
_entry.id   AF-A0A5N5QK98-F1
#
_cell.length_a   1.000
_cell.length_b   1.000
_cell.length_c   1.000
_cell.angle_alpha   90.00
_cell.angle_beta   90.00
_cell.angle_gamma   90.00
#
_symmetry.space_group_name_H-M   'P 1'
#
loop_
_entity.id
_entity.type
_entity.pdbx_description
1 polymer ?
#
loop_
_entity_poly.entity_id
_entity_poly.type
_entity_poly.pdbx_seq_one_letter_code
_entity_poly.pdbx_strand_id
1 'polypeptide(L)'
;MPLIHSPQPRLIASLGGHAPPTRPFLIFYSDIVDGQMWCPDCRNVEHVVKKAFESEDGPTGIIRWVGNRADWKSPSNAFRKEFDISSIPTIIRLKDGKEDARLVDHEILDSAKLKEFLEAQTRASLIPPKDSPRNPPRGQHAPPHSFHELNAPKPPQSTRSIKLNQPRISI
;
A
#
# COMPACT_ATOMS: atom_id res chain seq x y z
N MET A 1 3.43 -0.53 17.57
CA MET A 1 2.12 -0.91 16.93
C MET A 1 1.82 -2.38 17.20
N PRO A 2 0.55 -2.87 17.14
CA PRO A 2 0.29 -4.29 17.44
C PRO A 2 0.70 -5.23 16.30
N LEU A 3 1.11 -6.45 16.66
CA LEU A 3 1.21 -7.59 15.74
C LEU A 3 -0.19 -8.03 15.31
N ILE A 4 -0.46 -7.97 14.01
CA ILE A 4 -1.78 -8.26 13.46
C ILE A 4 -1.84 -9.74 13.07
N HIS A 5 -2.67 -10.49 13.79
CA HIS A 5 -2.88 -11.92 13.56
C HIS A 5 -4.00 -12.11 12.53
N SER A 6 -3.62 -12.51 11.32
CA SER A 6 -4.49 -12.93 10.20
C SER A 6 -5.97 -12.46 10.21
N PRO A 7 -6.25 -11.16 9.97
CA PRO A 7 -7.49 -10.78 9.32
C PRO A 7 -7.29 -10.86 7.80
N GLN A 8 -8.33 -11.29 7.09
CA GLN A 8 -8.38 -11.19 5.64
C GLN A 8 -8.19 -9.72 5.24
N PRO A 9 -7.41 -9.40 4.19
CA PRO A 9 -7.13 -8.01 3.79
C PRO A 9 -8.40 -7.18 3.56
N ARG A 10 -9.50 -7.82 3.12
CA ARG A 10 -10.78 -7.17 2.86
C ARG A 10 -11.56 -6.81 4.13
N LEU A 11 -11.37 -7.54 5.22
CA LEU A 11 -12.08 -7.29 6.48
C LEU A 11 -11.60 -6.01 7.17
N ILE A 12 -10.31 -5.68 7.03
CA ILE A 12 -9.71 -4.44 7.58
C ILE A 12 -10.18 -3.21 6.78
N ALA A 13 -10.28 -3.32 5.45
CA ALA A 13 -10.69 -2.20 4.60
C ALA A 13 -12.16 -1.78 4.82
N SER A 14 -13.03 -2.71 5.23
CA SER A 14 -14.46 -2.47 5.42
C SER A 14 -14.85 -2.00 6.83
N LEU A 15 -13.96 -2.09 7.82
CA LEU A 15 -14.23 -1.70 9.21
C LEU A 15 -13.35 -0.52 9.61
N GLY A 16 -13.67 0.68 9.12
CA GLY A 16 -13.22 1.94 9.73
C GLY A 16 -11.73 2.29 9.63
N GLY A 17 -11.32 2.83 8.47
CA GLY A 17 -10.57 4.09 8.46
C GLY A 17 -9.08 4.10 8.80
N HIS A 18 -8.40 2.95 8.90
CA HIS A 18 -6.93 2.96 8.89
C HIS A 18 -6.45 2.69 7.47
N ALA A 19 -5.79 3.69 6.87
CA ALA A 19 -5.06 3.48 5.62
C ALA A 19 -4.15 2.24 5.78
N PRO A 20 -4.00 1.41 4.73
CA PRO A 20 -3.10 0.27 4.78
C PRO A 20 -1.75 0.74 5.34
N PRO A 21 -1.15 -0.02 6.28
CA PRO A 21 0.15 0.36 6.82
C PRO A 21 1.08 0.62 5.65
N THR A 22 1.72 1.79 5.63
CA THR A 22 2.49 2.25 4.48
C THR A 22 3.62 1.28 4.13
N ARG A 23 4.11 0.52 5.12
CA ARG A 23 5.28 -0.34 5.04
C ARG A 23 5.17 -1.54 6.00
N PRO A 24 4.34 -2.55 5.70
CA PRO A 24 4.16 -3.69 6.59
C PRO A 24 5.27 -4.73 6.43
N PHE A 25 5.48 -5.51 7.48
CA PHE A 25 6.26 -6.74 7.44
C PHE A 25 5.32 -7.94 7.47
N LEU A 26 5.61 -8.97 6.69
CA LEU A 26 4.92 -10.26 6.78
C LEU A 26 5.78 -11.22 7.58
N ILE A 27 5.20 -11.89 8.57
CA ILE A 27 5.89 -12.82 9.46
C ILE A 27 5.24 -14.19 9.29
N PHE A 28 5.98 -15.15 8.76
CA PHE A 28 5.49 -16.50 8.49
C PHE A 28 5.89 -17.44 9.62
N TYR A 29 4.88 -18.00 10.29
CA TYR A 29 5.05 -18.95 11.38
C TYR A 29 4.28 -20.24 11.13
N SER A 30 4.72 -21.30 11.79
CA SER A 30 3.93 -22.52 11.94
C SER A 30 2.68 -22.26 12.75
N ASP A 31 1.60 -22.96 12.44
CA ASP A 31 0.41 -22.98 13.28
C ASP A 31 0.69 -23.45 14.71
N ILE A 32 -0.20 -23.05 15.61
CA ILE A 32 -0.21 -23.48 17.00
C ILE A 32 -0.94 -24.82 17.10
N VAL A 33 -0.26 -25.83 17.63
CA VAL A 33 -0.79 -27.17 17.91
C VAL A 33 -0.52 -27.44 19.38
N ASP A 34 -1.56 -27.82 20.13
CA ASP A 34 -1.48 -28.11 21.58
C ASP A 34 -0.87 -26.94 22.40
N GLY A 35 -1.25 -25.71 22.07
CA GLY A 35 -0.88 -24.51 22.82
C GLY A 35 0.50 -23.93 22.47
N GLN A 36 1.23 -24.51 21.51
CA GLN A 36 2.49 -23.93 21.03
C GLN A 36 2.68 -24.12 19.52
N MET A 37 3.50 -23.27 18.91
CA MET A 37 3.91 -23.44 17.52
C MET A 37 4.60 -24.80 17.31
N TRP A 38 4.17 -25.57 16.30
CA TRP A 38 4.74 -26.90 16.05
C TRP A 38 6.19 -26.85 15.55
N CYS A 39 6.64 -25.71 15.00
CA CYS A 39 8.01 -25.49 14.58
C CYS A 39 8.88 -25.02 15.76
N PRO A 40 9.96 -25.75 16.13
CA PRO A 40 10.88 -25.32 17.18
C PRO A 40 11.53 -23.96 16.91
N ASP A 41 11.95 -23.69 15.67
CA ASP A 41 12.60 -22.43 15.34
C ASP A 41 11.64 -21.23 15.41
N CYS A 42 10.36 -21.44 15.07
CA CYS A 42 9.34 -20.42 15.24
C CYS A 42 9.15 -20.03 16.72
N ARG A 43 9.19 -21.01 17.63
CA ARG A 43 9.14 -20.76 19.08
C ARG A 43 10.39 -20.00 19.57
N ASN A 44 11.56 -20.35 19.05
CA ASN A 44 12.82 -19.71 19.45
C ASN A 44 12.85 -18.20 19.09
N VAL A 45 12.30 -17.83 17.94
CA VAL A 45 12.30 -16.42 17.49
C VAL A 45 11.14 -15.60 18.04
N GLU A 46 10.08 -16.23 18.57
CA GLU A 46 8.82 -15.57 18.94
C GLU A 46 9.03 -14.38 19.88
N HIS A 47 9.81 -14.57 20.95
CA HIS A 47 10.08 -13.50 21.91
C HIS A 47 10.85 -12.33 21.29
N VAL A 48 11.80 -12.61 20.39
CA VAL A 48 12.59 -11.59 19.70
C VAL A 48 11.70 -10.76 18.77
N VAL A 49 10.84 -11.42 17.99
CA VAL A 49 9.88 -10.76 17.09
C VAL A 49 8.87 -9.96 17.90
N LYS A 50 8.30 -10.54 18.95
CA LYS A 50 7.35 -9.84 19.83
C LYS A 50 7.94 -8.54 20.37
N LYS A 51 9.14 -8.60 20.93
CA LYS A 51 9.86 -7.43 21.46
C LYS A 51 10.12 -6.36 20.39
N ALA A 52 10.43 -6.77 19.16
CA ALA A 52 10.78 -5.85 18.08
C ALA A 52 9.56 -5.12 17.50
N PHE A 53 8.43 -5.82 17.35
CA PHE A 53 7.25 -5.31 16.67
C PHE A 53 6.21 -4.69 17.60
N GLU A 54 6.06 -5.20 18.83
CA GLU A 54 5.08 -4.69 19.81
C GLU A 54 5.57 -3.48 20.61
N SER A 55 6.79 -2.99 20.35
CA SER A 55 7.26 -1.73 20.92
C SER A 55 6.38 -0.55 20.47
N GLU A 56 6.38 0.53 21.25
CA GLU A 56 5.58 1.74 20.98
C GLU A 56 5.87 2.27 19.56
N ASP A 57 7.17 2.41 19.25
CA ASP A 57 7.69 2.82 17.95
C ASP A 57 7.93 1.64 16.97
N GLY A 58 7.45 0.45 17.31
CA GLY A 58 7.64 -0.76 16.51
C GLY A 58 6.88 -0.70 15.18
N PRO A 59 7.45 -1.26 14.10
CA PRO A 59 6.80 -1.28 12.79
C PRO A 59 5.57 -2.19 12.78
N THR A 60 4.72 -2.05 11.75
CA THR A 60 3.58 -2.95 11.59
C THR A 60 4.02 -4.33 11.10
N GLY A 61 3.83 -5.35 11.94
CA GLY A 61 4.02 -6.76 11.57
C GLY A 61 2.68 -7.47 11.39
N ILE A 62 2.58 -8.30 10.34
CA ILE A 62 1.40 -9.10 10.03
C ILE A 62 1.79 -10.57 10.06
N ILE A 63 1.21 -11.34 10.97
CA ILE A 63 1.49 -12.76 11.10
C ILE A 63 0.65 -13.56 10.09
N ARG A 64 1.31 -14.51 9.44
CA ARG A 64 0.77 -15.50 8.50
C ARG A 64 1.07 -16.90 9.01
N TRP A 65 0.00 -17.62 9.31
CA TRP A 65 0.02 -19.01 9.74
C TRP A 65 0.10 -19.90 8.51
N VAL A 66 1.18 -20.70 8.40
CA VAL A 66 1.44 -21.47 7.17
C VAL A 66 0.65 -22.78 7.07
N GLY A 67 -0.11 -23.13 8.10
CA GLY A 67 -0.81 -24.39 8.25
C GLY A 67 -0.11 -25.37 9.19
N ASN A 68 -0.68 -26.56 9.30
CA ASN A 68 -0.04 -27.67 9.99
C ASN A 68 1.24 -28.14 9.25
N ARG A 69 2.01 -29.00 9.90
CA ARG A 69 3.29 -29.48 9.37
C ARG A 69 3.17 -30.24 8.04
N ALA A 70 2.07 -30.97 7.81
CA ALA A 70 1.87 -31.72 6.58
C ALA A 70 1.57 -30.78 5.40
N ASP A 71 0.67 -29.81 5.62
CA ASP A 71 0.32 -28.79 4.62
C ASP A 71 1.51 -27.91 4.28
N TRP A 72 2.34 -27.55 5.26
CA TRP A 72 3.56 -26.78 5.03
C TRP A 72 4.59 -27.53 4.18
N LYS A 73 4.74 -28.84 4.39
CA LYS A 73 5.68 -29.66 3.62
C LYS A 73 5.23 -29.87 2.18
N SER A 74 3.95 -29.70 1.88
CA SER A 74 3.45 -29.84 0.52
C SER A 74 4.02 -28.75 -0.39
N PRO A 75 4.53 -29.08 -1.59
CA PRO A 75 4.90 -28.07 -2.59
C PRO A 75 3.68 -27.28 -3.09
N SER A 76 2.46 -27.77 -2.82
CA SER A 76 1.23 -27.05 -3.17
C SER A 76 0.85 -25.95 -2.19
N ASN A 77 1.58 -25.77 -1.08
CA ASN A 77 1.30 -24.75 -0.07
C ASN A 77 1.27 -23.34 -0.70
N ALA A 78 0.22 -22.58 -0.39
CA ALA A 78 0.01 -21.25 -0.97
C ALA A 78 1.19 -20.31 -0.71
N PHE A 79 1.75 -20.31 0.50
CA PHE A 79 2.85 -19.40 0.85
C PHE A 79 4.17 -19.77 0.16
N ARG A 80 4.42 -21.05 -0.09
CA ARG A 80 5.55 -21.49 -0.92
C ARG A 80 5.43 -21.00 -2.36
N LYS A 81 4.22 -20.89 -2.89
CA LYS A 81 3.96 -20.47 -4.28
C LYS A 81 3.87 -18.97 -4.46
N GLU A 82 3.16 -18.30 -3.55
CA GLU A 82 2.83 -16.87 -3.66
C GLU A 82 3.99 -15.98 -3.17
N PHE A 83 4.74 -16.44 -2.16
CA PHE A 83 5.79 -15.65 -1.51
C PHE A 83 7.19 -16.30 -1.63
N ASP A 84 7.29 -17.45 -2.30
CA ASP A 84 8.53 -18.22 -2.44
C ASP A 84 9.21 -18.49 -1.08
N ILE A 85 8.41 -18.86 -0.08
CA ILE A 85 8.92 -19.19 1.27
C ILE A 85 9.44 -20.63 1.24
N SER A 86 10.73 -20.80 1.48
CA SER A 86 11.38 -22.12 1.51
C SER A 86 11.40 -22.74 2.92
N SER A 87 11.56 -21.91 3.96
CA SER A 87 11.60 -22.29 5.38
C SER A 87 10.82 -21.33 6.28
N ILE A 88 10.54 -21.77 7.51
CA ILE A 88 9.92 -20.97 8.56
C ILE A 88 10.77 -21.11 9.83
N PRO A 89 10.92 -20.04 10.63
CA PRO A 89 10.30 -18.72 10.49
C PRO A 89 10.91 -17.86 9.37
N THR A 90 10.09 -17.04 8.71
CA THR A 90 10.56 -16.06 7.72
C THR A 90 9.88 -14.71 7.94
N ILE A 91 10.64 -13.60 7.86
CA ILE A 91 10.10 -12.23 7.88
C ILE A 91 10.40 -11.55 6.54
N ILE A 92 9.35 -11.08 5.86
CA ILE A 92 9.45 -10.29 4.62
C ILE A 92 9.16 -8.82 4.94
N ARG A 93 10.02 -7.93 4.43
CA ARG A 93 9.78 -6.48 4.41
C ARG A 93 9.10 -6.09 3.11
N LEU A 94 7.94 -5.44 3.20
CA LEU A 94 7.24 -4.92 2.03
C LEU A 94 7.50 -3.42 1.87
N LYS A 95 7.88 -3.02 0.65
CA LYS A 95 8.01 -1.64 0.20
C LYS A 95 7.14 -1.45 -1.05
N ASP A 96 6.20 -0.51 -0.99
CA ASP A 96 5.26 -0.22 -2.07
C ASP A 96 4.52 -1.47 -2.60
N GLY A 97 4.16 -2.38 -1.68
CA GLY A 97 3.46 -3.62 -1.98
C GLY A 97 4.32 -4.74 -2.57
N LYS A 98 5.63 -4.54 -2.68
CA LYS A 98 6.60 -5.54 -3.17
C LYS A 98 7.55 -5.96 -2.07
N GLU A 99 8.01 -7.20 -2.14
CA GLU A 99 9.12 -7.64 -1.31
C GLU A 99 10.40 -6.86 -1.65
N ASP A 100 11.02 -6.31 -0.61
CA ASP A 100 12.28 -5.57 -0.69
C ASP A 100 13.44 -6.35 -0.06
N ALA A 101 13.17 -7.07 1.04
CA ALA A 101 14.14 -7.92 1.71
C ALA A 101 13.44 -8.98 2.57
N ARG A 102 14.18 -10.02 2.95
CA ARG A 102 13.74 -11.06 3.89
C ARG A 102 14.82 -11.43 4.90
N LEU A 103 14.40 -11.90 6.07
CA LEU A 103 15.22 -12.61 7.06
C LEU A 103 14.63 -14.00 7.30
N VAL A 104 15.50 -15.00 7.40
CA VAL A 104 15.10 -16.41 7.44
C VAL A 104 15.71 -17.12 8.65
N ASP A 105 14.93 -18.00 9.26
CA ASP A 105 15.33 -18.92 10.34
C ASP A 105 16.10 -18.21 11.47
N HIS A 106 17.38 -18.53 11.64
CA HIS A 106 18.23 -18.06 12.71
C HIS A 106 18.75 -16.63 12.51
N GLU A 107 18.68 -16.07 11.30
CA GLU A 107 19.07 -14.67 11.05
C GLU A 107 18.20 -13.69 11.84
N ILE A 108 16.97 -14.10 12.18
CA ILE A 108 16.03 -13.32 13.00
C ILE A 108 16.54 -13.18 14.44
N LEU A 109 17.34 -14.13 14.93
CA LEU A 109 17.91 -14.09 16.28
C LEU A 109 19.13 -13.16 16.37
N ASP A 110 19.75 -12.82 15.25
CA ASP A 110 20.82 -11.84 15.21
C ASP A 110 20.22 -10.44 15.40
N SER A 111 20.34 -9.95 16.64
CA SER A 111 19.78 -8.66 17.05
C SER A 111 20.28 -7.48 16.19
N ALA A 112 21.50 -7.54 15.66
CA ALA A 112 22.05 -6.48 14.82
C ALA A 112 21.43 -6.53 13.43
N LYS A 113 21.36 -7.72 12.81
CA LYS A 113 20.70 -7.92 11.51
C LYS A 113 19.22 -7.58 11.57
N LEU A 114 18.52 -8.04 12.61
CA LEU A 114 17.10 -7.74 12.79
C LEU A 114 16.88 -6.24 12.93
N LYS A 115 17.68 -5.56 13.77
CA LYS A 115 17.57 -4.11 13.94
C LYS A 115 17.82 -3.37 12.63
N GLU A 116 18.89 -3.69 11.91
CA GLU A 116 19.19 -3.10 10.61
C GLU A 116 18.07 -3.34 9.60
N PHE A 117 17.53 -4.56 9.56
CA PHE A 117 16.42 -4.94 8.71
C PHE A 117 15.13 -4.15 9.00
N LEU A 118 14.84 -3.85 10.27
CA LEU A 118 13.68 -3.04 10.65
C LEU A 118 13.91 -1.54 10.36
N GLU A 119 15.10 -1.03 10.66
CA GLU A 119 15.43 0.41 10.53
C GLU A 119 15.66 0.88 9.08
N ALA A 120 16.08 -0.02 8.19
CA ALA A 120 16.27 0.31 6.77
C ALA A 120 14.99 0.89 6.13
N GLN A 121 13.82 0.51 6.66
CA GLN A 121 12.52 1.01 6.23
C GLN A 121 12.24 2.44 6.70
N THR A 122 12.73 2.80 7.89
CA THR A 122 12.56 4.14 8.48
C THR A 122 13.43 5.16 7.76
N ARG A 123 14.68 4.79 7.42
CA ARG A 123 15.61 5.67 6.70
C ARG A 123 15.17 6.00 5.28
N ALA A 124 14.59 5.03 4.55
CA ALA A 124 14.07 5.26 3.21
C ALA A 124 12.94 6.31 3.19
N SER A 125 12.22 6.49 4.30
CA SER A 125 11.17 7.51 4.43
C SER A 125 11.68 8.94 4.64
N LEU A 126 12.93 9.10 5.07
CA LEU A 126 13.54 10.42 5.32
C LEU A 126 14.09 11.05 4.04
N ILE A 127 14.11 10.30 2.94
CA ILE A 127 14.47 10.82 1.62
C ILE A 127 13.16 11.29 0.96
N PRO A 128 12.96 12.60 0.75
CA PRO A 128 11.79 13.08 0.03
C PRO A 128 11.78 12.49 -1.40
N PRO A 129 10.62 12.02 -1.91
CA PRO A 129 10.52 11.55 -3.28
C PRO A 129 10.92 12.70 -4.22
N LYS A 130 11.99 12.51 -5.00
CA LYS A 130 12.57 13.57 -5.85
C LYS A 130 11.75 13.85 -7.12
N ASP A 131 10.75 13.02 -7.43
CA ASP A 131 9.98 13.15 -8.66
C ASP A 131 8.48 13.31 -8.38
N SER A 132 8.09 14.48 -7.90
CA SER A 132 6.73 14.99 -8.14
C SER A 132 6.82 16.00 -9.28
N PRO A 133 6.16 15.78 -10.44
CA PRO A 133 6.03 16.80 -11.46
C PRO A 133 5.40 18.04 -10.83
N ARG A 134 6.18 19.12 -10.77
CA ARG A 134 5.74 20.42 -10.26
C ARG A 134 4.70 20.94 -11.25
N ASN A 135 3.42 20.75 -10.96
CA ASN A 135 2.35 21.39 -11.72
C ASN A 135 2.53 22.91 -11.57
N PRO A 136 2.64 23.69 -12.66
CA PRO A 136 2.82 25.13 -12.55
C PRO A 136 1.62 25.75 -11.83
N PRO A 137 1.84 26.79 -11.01
CA PRO A 137 0.74 27.47 -10.32
C PRO A 137 -0.23 28.02 -11.36
N ARG A 138 -1.47 27.55 -11.27
CA ARG A 138 -2.60 28.06 -12.05
C ARG A 138 -2.71 29.56 -11.75
N GLY A 139 -2.39 30.38 -12.75
CA GLY A 139 -2.43 31.83 -12.66
C GLY A 139 -3.78 32.30 -12.13
N GLN A 140 -3.73 33.20 -11.16
CA GLN A 140 -4.89 33.87 -10.60
C GLN A 140 -5.55 34.67 -11.74
N HIS A 141 -6.80 34.34 -12.06
CA HIS A 141 -7.63 35.22 -12.89
C HIS A 141 -7.90 36.50 -12.10
N ALA A 142 -7.27 37.59 -12.55
CA ALA A 142 -7.62 38.93 -12.13
C ALA A 142 -9.04 39.29 -12.64
N PRO A 143 -9.83 40.05 -11.87
CA PRO A 143 -11.13 40.54 -12.31
C PRO A 143 -10.98 41.62 -13.39
N PRO A 144 -11.89 41.73 -14.37
CA PRO A 144 -11.82 42.75 -15.40
C PRO A 144 -12.22 44.12 -14.83
N HIS A 145 -11.25 45.03 -14.73
CA HIS A 145 -11.50 46.45 -14.50
C HIS A 145 -11.81 47.18 -15.81
N SER A 146 -12.95 47.87 -15.80
CA SER A 146 -13.26 49.15 -16.46
C SER A 146 -12.83 49.34 -17.93
N PHE A 147 -13.79 49.15 -18.83
CA PHE A 147 -13.73 49.63 -20.20
C PHE A 147 -14.08 51.12 -20.22
N HIS A 148 -13.12 51.98 -20.59
CA HIS A 148 -13.39 53.38 -20.94
C HIS A 148 -13.79 53.44 -22.42
N GLU A 149 -15.01 53.91 -22.62
CA GLU A 149 -15.64 54.56 -23.76
C GLU A 149 -14.74 55.01 -24.91
N LEU A 150 -15.11 54.68 -26.16
CA LEU A 150 -14.95 55.54 -27.35
C LEU A 150 -15.77 54.99 -28.55
N ASN A 151 -16.81 55.77 -28.89
CA ASN A 151 -17.40 56.04 -30.20
C ASN A 151 -18.05 54.91 -31.03
N ALA A 152 -19.38 54.97 -31.09
CA ALA A 152 -20.19 54.41 -32.18
C ALA A 152 -20.87 55.54 -32.97
N PRO A 153 -20.78 55.52 -34.31
CA PRO A 153 -21.84 56.05 -35.16
C PRO A 153 -22.72 54.93 -35.77
N LYS A 154 -23.99 55.30 -35.94
CA LYS A 154 -25.24 54.54 -36.16
C LYS A 154 -25.32 53.79 -37.52
N PRO A 155 -26.18 52.75 -37.67
CA PRO A 155 -26.15 51.75 -38.75
C PRO A 155 -26.95 52.24 -39.97
N PRO A 156 -27.11 51.42 -41.03
CA PRO A 156 -28.45 50.83 -41.20
C PRO A 156 -28.56 49.51 -42.05
N GLN A 157 -29.70 48.82 -41.89
CA GLN A 157 -30.48 48.04 -42.89
C GLN A 157 -30.01 46.60 -43.22
N SER A 158 -30.84 45.59 -42.89
CA SER A 158 -31.92 45.03 -43.72
C SER A 158 -31.41 44.26 -44.93
N THR A 159 -31.50 42.92 -44.90
CA THR A 159 -32.36 42.12 -45.80
C THR A 159 -31.95 40.63 -45.81
N ARG A 160 -33.01 39.80 -45.79
CA ARG A 160 -33.23 38.56 -46.56
C ARG A 160 -32.40 37.29 -46.31
N SER A 161 -33.19 36.28 -45.91
CA SER A 161 -33.31 34.95 -46.52
C SER A 161 -32.19 33.95 -46.30
N ILE A 162 -32.53 32.77 -45.76
CA ILE A 162 -32.29 31.47 -46.40
C ILE A 162 -33.34 30.47 -45.86
N LYS A 163 -33.92 29.72 -46.80
CA LYS A 163 -34.97 28.70 -46.67
C LYS A 163 -34.50 27.50 -45.84
N LEU A 164 -35.33 27.02 -44.92
CA LEU A 164 -35.24 25.66 -44.38
C LEU A 164 -36.15 24.75 -45.22
N ASN A 165 -35.55 23.80 -45.95
CA ASN A 165 -36.26 22.72 -46.61
C ASN A 165 -36.05 21.45 -45.77
N GLN A 166 -37.11 20.93 -45.13
CA GLN A 166 -37.09 19.61 -44.49
C GLN A 166 -38.05 18.68 -45.25
N PRO A 167 -37.62 17.46 -45.59
CA PRO A 167 -38.49 16.47 -46.20
C PRO A 167 -39.40 15.77 -45.18
N ARG A 168 -40.60 15.51 -45.70
CA ARG A 168 -41.79 14.90 -45.13
C ARG A 168 -41.57 13.41 -44.83
N ILE A 169 -41.90 12.96 -43.62
CA ILE A 169 -42.09 11.54 -43.31
C ILE A 169 -43.61 11.30 -43.36
N SER A 170 -44.02 10.44 -44.30
CA SER A 170 -45.39 9.92 -44.38
C SER A 170 -45.56 8.75 -43.40
N ILE A 171 -46.80 8.63 -42.92
CA ILE A 171 -47.36 7.62 -42.01
C ILE A 171 -47.30 6.22 -42.64
#